data_AF-A0A9X9SQ65-F1
#
_entry.id   AF-A0A9X9SQ65-F1
#
_cell.length_a   1.000
_cell.length_b   1.000
_cell.length_c   1.000
_cell.angle_alpha   90.00
_cell.angle_beta   90.00
_cell.angle_gamma   90.00
#
_symmetry.space_group_name_H-M   'P 1'
#
loop_
_entity.id
_entity.type
_entity.pdbx_description
1 polymer ?
#
loop_
_entity_poly.entity_id
_entity_poly.type
_entity_poly.pdbx_seq_one_letter_code
_entity_poly.pdbx_strand_id
1 'polypeptide(L)'
;MEINVTSFEMEKAIVEGKIEMAYSKRQGAWVAEIVGTHPTYKLDRKFIEADEDDGYLKTWEIEEGKVYCICPSTKYKDQYFVKLEKGTINELTKKEVEEMFN
;
A
#
# COMPACT_ATOMS: atom_id res chain seq x y z
N MET A 1 -9.63 -13.21 7.12
CA MET A 1 -9.34 -11.80 6.81
C MET A 1 -10.28 -11.41 5.68
N GLU A 2 -10.91 -10.25 5.78
CA GLU A 2 -11.84 -9.75 4.76
C GLU A 2 -11.18 -8.65 3.92
N ILE A 3 -11.55 -8.54 2.65
CA ILE A 3 -11.00 -7.53 1.73
C ILE A 3 -12.16 -6.65 1.28
N ASN A 4 -12.08 -5.36 1.60
CA ASN A 4 -13.04 -4.33 1.23
C ASN A 4 -12.31 -3.23 0.45
N VAL A 5 -11.96 -3.56 -0.79
CA VAL A 5 -11.29 -2.65 -1.72
C VAL A 5 -12.13 -2.51 -2.99
N THR A 6 -12.02 -1.38 -3.65
CA THR A 6 -12.81 -1.02 -4.83
C THR A 6 -11.95 -0.96 -6.09
N SER A 7 -10.66 -0.67 -5.94
CA SER A 7 -9.72 -0.63 -7.04
C SER A 7 -9.30 -2.03 -7.46
N PHE A 8 -9.35 -2.28 -8.76
CA PHE A 8 -8.95 -3.55 -9.37
C PHE A 8 -7.50 -3.93 -9.05
N GLU A 9 -6.62 -2.94 -8.97
CA GLU A 9 -5.22 -3.13 -8.57
C GLU A 9 -5.11 -3.67 -7.15
N MET A 10 -5.91 -3.17 -6.21
CA MET A 10 -5.88 -3.62 -4.81
C MET A 10 -6.54 -4.97 -4.62
N GLU A 11 -7.63 -5.23 -5.35
CA GLU A 11 -8.29 -6.55 -5.34
C GLU A 11 -7.32 -7.66 -5.74
N LYS A 12 -6.42 -7.38 -6.69
CA LYS A 12 -5.38 -8.32 -7.12
C LYS A 12 -4.15 -8.34 -6.23
N ALA A 13 -3.73 -7.19 -5.71
CA ALA A 13 -2.51 -7.08 -4.94
C ALA A 13 -2.66 -7.65 -3.53
N ILE A 14 -3.87 -7.69 -2.97
CA ILE A 14 -4.08 -8.20 -1.61
C ILE A 14 -4.36 -9.70 -1.66
N VAL A 15 -3.39 -10.49 -1.19
CA VAL A 15 -3.46 -11.97 -1.20
C VAL A 15 -3.20 -12.46 0.22
N GLU A 16 -4.17 -13.17 0.81
CA GLU A 16 -4.07 -13.76 2.16
C GLU A 16 -3.62 -12.80 3.28
N GLY A 17 -3.85 -11.50 3.12
CA GLY A 17 -3.43 -10.48 4.09
C GLY A 17 -2.04 -9.89 3.89
N LYS A 18 -1.40 -10.22 2.77
CA LYS A 18 -0.17 -9.62 2.28
C LYS A 18 -0.45 -8.73 1.07
N ILE A 19 0.50 -7.87 0.75
CA ILE A 19 0.54 -7.15 -0.52
C ILE A 19 1.49 -7.92 -1.43
N GLU A 20 1.02 -8.40 -2.57
CA GLU A 20 1.80 -9.07 -3.60
C GLU A 20 1.74 -8.26 -4.89
N MET A 21 2.89 -7.87 -5.43
CA MET A 21 2.95 -7.08 -6.65
C MET A 21 4.00 -7.61 -7.61
N ALA A 22 3.56 -7.89 -8.84
CA ALA A 22 4.47 -8.15 -9.94
C ALA A 22 5.23 -6.86 -10.29
N TYR A 23 6.53 -6.97 -10.54
CA TYR A 23 7.37 -5.85 -10.89
C TYR A 23 8.43 -6.24 -11.92
N SER A 24 9.09 -5.24 -12.50
CA SER A 24 10.26 -5.44 -13.35
C SER A 24 11.23 -4.28 -13.19
N LYS A 25 12.45 -4.43 -13.73
CA LYS A 25 13.44 -3.32 -13.77
C LYS A 25 12.92 -2.05 -14.44
N ARG A 26 11.91 -2.13 -15.31
CA ARG A 26 11.32 -0.98 -16.02
C ARG A 26 10.03 -0.46 -15.36
N GLN A 27 9.42 -1.25 -14.48
CA GLN A 27 8.18 -0.96 -13.79
C GLN A 27 8.30 -1.50 -12.37
N GLY A 28 8.89 -0.69 -11.50
CA GLY A 28 9.05 -1.08 -10.09
C GLY A 28 7.71 -0.99 -9.36
N ALA A 29 7.63 -1.70 -8.24
CA ALA A 29 6.54 -1.57 -7.28
C ALA A 29 7.13 -1.25 -5.90
N TRP A 30 6.39 -0.48 -5.10
CA TRP A 30 6.80 -0.12 -3.75
C TRP A 30 5.61 0.03 -2.82
N VAL A 31 5.88 -0.19 -1.53
CA VAL A 31 4.94 0.04 -0.42
C VAL A 31 5.62 0.98 0.58
N ALA A 32 4.85 1.89 1.16
CA ALA A 32 5.29 2.75 2.25
C ALA A 32 4.24 2.80 3.35
N GLU A 33 4.67 2.73 4.60
CA GLU A 33 3.81 3.04 5.75
C GLU A 33 3.58 4.56 5.81
N ILE A 34 2.33 4.97 6.06
CA ILE A 34 2.03 6.36 6.41
C ILE A 34 2.19 6.51 7.92
N VAL A 35 3.16 7.33 8.32
CA VAL A 35 3.54 7.52 9.73
C VAL A 35 3.13 8.88 10.29
N GLY A 36 2.56 9.75 9.45
CA GLY A 36 2.21 11.12 9.84
C GLY A 36 1.92 12.01 8.65
N THR A 37 1.90 13.32 8.91
CA THR A 37 1.79 14.35 7.88
C THR A 37 3.15 14.92 7.53
N HIS A 38 3.31 15.34 6.27
CA HIS A 38 4.51 16.01 5.77
C HIS A 38 4.15 17.42 5.26
N PRO A 39 4.88 18.49 5.63
CA PRO A 39 4.50 19.86 5.30
C PRO A 39 4.32 20.11 3.78
N THR A 40 5.23 19.56 2.97
CA THR A 40 5.18 19.65 1.49
C THR A 40 4.28 18.60 0.85
N TYR A 41 4.45 17.32 1.18
CA TYR A 41 3.83 16.19 0.48
C TYR A 41 2.50 15.72 1.08
N LYS A 42 2.04 16.40 2.14
CA LYS A 42 0.84 16.12 2.95
C LYS A 42 0.91 14.85 3.79
N LEU A 43 1.46 13.77 3.26
CA LEU A 43 1.65 12.51 3.96
C LEU A 43 3.13 12.18 4.09
N ASP A 44 3.54 11.82 5.31
CA ASP A 44 4.87 11.29 5.59
C ASP A 44 4.89 9.77 5.28
N ARG A 45 5.80 9.37 4.39
CA ARG A 45 5.91 8.01 3.86
C ARG A 45 7.22 7.39 4.31
N LYS A 46 7.12 6.32 5.08
CA LYS A 46 8.25 5.46 5.40
C LYS A 46 8.23 4.24 4.48
N PHE A 47 9.08 4.26 3.44
CA PHE A 47 9.19 3.13 2.52
C PHE A 47 9.68 1.89 3.26
N ILE A 48 9.01 0.76 3.00
CA ILE A 48 9.35 -0.53 3.60
C ILE A 48 9.94 -1.46 2.54
N GLU A 49 10.94 -2.25 2.94
CA GLU A 49 11.49 -3.30 2.08
C GLU A 49 10.47 -4.44 1.95
N ALA A 50 10.55 -5.16 0.83
CA ALA A 50 9.74 -6.36 0.62
C ALA A 50 10.30 -7.48 1.50
N ASP A 51 9.41 -8.27 2.11
CA ASP A 51 9.78 -9.44 2.88
C ASP A 51 10.31 -10.56 1.96
N GLU A 52 9.75 -10.65 0.75
CA GLU A 52 10.23 -11.54 -0.31
C GLU A 52 10.35 -10.78 -1.64
N ASP A 53 11.39 -11.09 -2.40
CA ASP A 53 11.66 -10.55 -3.74
C ASP A 53 12.35 -11.63 -4.59
N ASP A 54 11.65 -12.15 -5.59
CA ASP A 54 12.17 -13.18 -6.51
C ASP A 54 12.69 -12.61 -7.84
N GLY A 55 12.71 -11.29 -8.00
CA GLY A 55 13.07 -10.61 -9.24
C GLY A 55 11.89 -10.28 -10.17
N TYR A 56 10.70 -10.82 -9.90
CA TYR A 56 9.48 -10.64 -10.69
C TYR A 56 8.26 -10.32 -9.84
N LEU A 57 8.24 -10.77 -8.59
CA LEU A 57 7.21 -10.59 -7.60
C LEU A 57 7.85 -10.08 -6.31
N LYS A 58 7.17 -9.16 -5.64
CA LYS A 58 7.49 -8.73 -4.28
C LYS A 58 6.30 -8.94 -3.36
N THR A 59 6.59 -9.31 -2.13
CA THR A 59 5.57 -9.44 -1.08
C THR A 59 5.87 -8.55 0.12
N TRP A 60 4.85 -7.96 0.72
CA TRP A 60 4.93 -7.19 1.95
C TRP A 60 3.88 -7.66 2.96
N GLU A 61 4.26 -7.79 4.22
CA GLU A 61 3.32 -7.99 5.32
C GLU A 61 2.55 -6.70 5.66
N ILE A 62 1.30 -6.87 6.10
CA ILE A 62 0.43 -5.79 6.54
C ILE A 62 0.13 -5.98 8.02
N GLU A 63 0.45 -4.96 8.82
CA GLU A 63 0.11 -4.94 10.25
C GLU A 63 -1.21 -4.21 10.54
N GLU A 64 -1.94 -4.73 11.53
CA GLU A 64 -3.19 -4.17 12.04
C GLU A 64 -3.00 -2.74 12.58
N GLY A 65 -3.94 -1.85 12.24
CA GLY A 65 -3.95 -0.45 12.67
C GLY A 65 -3.04 0.48 11.86
N LYS A 66 -2.17 -0.05 10.98
CA LYS A 66 -1.30 0.75 10.12
C LYS A 66 -1.94 1.08 8.77
N VAL A 67 -1.52 2.21 8.19
CA VAL A 67 -1.95 2.66 6.85
C VAL A 67 -0.77 2.53 5.89
N TYR A 68 -1.00 1.93 4.73
CA TYR A 68 -0.01 1.73 3.69
C TYR A 68 -0.37 2.49 2.43
N CYS A 69 0.61 3.12 1.80
CA CYS A 69 0.55 3.68 0.46
C CYS A 69 1.25 2.72 -0.50
N ILE A 70 0.52 2.26 -1.50
CA ILE A 70 0.93 1.21 -2.44
C ILE A 70 1.05 1.82 -3.83
N CYS A 71 2.18 1.62 -4.48
CA CYS A 71 2.36 1.94 -5.89
C CYS A 71 2.67 0.66 -6.67
N PRO A 72 1.70 0.12 -7.43
CA PRO A 72 1.88 -1.11 -8.18
C PRO A 72 2.76 -0.94 -9.43
N SER A 73 2.97 0.30 -9.90
CA SER A 73 3.84 0.56 -11.03
C SER A 73 4.41 1.98 -11.01
N THR A 74 5.73 2.10 -10.89
CA THR A 74 6.45 3.39 -10.97
C THR A 74 6.33 4.07 -12.33
N LYS A 75 5.86 3.35 -13.35
CA LYS A 75 5.61 3.91 -14.69
C LYS A 75 4.31 4.72 -14.73
N TYR A 76 3.23 4.19 -14.18
CA TYR A 76 1.91 4.84 -14.17
C TYR A 76 1.73 5.76 -12.96
N LYS A 77 2.46 5.48 -11.87
CA LYS A 77 2.54 6.31 -10.66
C LYS A 77 1.22 6.43 -9.90
N ASP A 78 0.26 5.56 -10.18
CA ASP A 78 -0.95 5.42 -9.39
C ASP A 78 -0.59 4.99 -7.96
N GLN A 79 -1.33 5.53 -7.00
CA GLN A 79 -1.13 5.31 -5.58
C GLN A 79 -2.47 4.96 -4.94
N TYR A 80 -2.46 3.90 -4.16
CA TYR A 80 -3.60 3.40 -3.42
C TYR A 80 -3.26 3.42 -1.93
N PHE A 81 -4.28 3.58 -1.10
CA PHE A 81 -4.10 3.58 0.35
C PHE A 81 -4.94 2.47 0.94
N VAL A 82 -4.36 1.67 1.81
CA VAL A 82 -5.06 0.59 2.50
C VAL A 82 -4.76 0.61 3.98
N LYS A 83 -5.72 0.16 4.79
CA LYS A 83 -5.59 -0.03 6.22
C LYS A 83 -6.17 -1.36 6.61
N LEU A 84 -5.40 -2.16 7.36
CA LEU A 84 -5.93 -3.35 8.02
C LEU A 84 -6.56 -2.92 9.35
N GLU A 85 -7.87 -3.10 9.46
CA GLU A 85 -8.64 -2.78 10.67
C GLU A 85 -9.64 -3.88 10.99
N LYS A 86 -9.55 -4.43 12.21
CA LYS A 86 -10.36 -5.52 12.75
C LYS A 86 -10.36 -6.76 11.84
N GLY A 87 -9.21 -7.06 11.22
CA GLY A 87 -9.10 -8.19 10.29
C GLY A 87 -9.75 -7.95 8.91
N THR A 88 -10.11 -6.70 8.59
CA THR A 88 -10.61 -6.27 7.27
C THR A 88 -9.63 -5.27 6.66
N ILE A 89 -9.17 -5.53 5.43
CA ILE A 89 -8.36 -4.58 4.67
C ILE A 89 -9.31 -3.64 3.94
N ASN A 90 -9.29 -2.37 4.30
CA ASN A 90 -10.12 -1.32 3.71
C ASN A 90 -9.26 -0.44 2.81
N GLU A 91 -9.73 -0.16 1.61
CA GLU A 91 -9.16 0.88 0.77
C GLU A 91 -9.62 2.27 1.25
N LEU A 92 -8.71 3.24 1.22
CA LEU A 92 -8.93 4.60 1.64
C LEU A 92 -8.60 5.57 0.50
N THR A 93 -9.34 6.66 0.45
CA THR A 93 -8.96 7.82 -0.33
C THR A 93 -7.80 8.57 0.33
N LYS A 94 -7.01 9.30 -0.46
CA LYS A 94 -5.94 10.16 0.08
C LYS A 94 -6.46 11.15 1.12
N LYS A 95 -7.66 11.68 0.92
CA LYS A 95 -8.28 12.66 1.81
C LYS A 95 -8.57 12.05 3.19
N GLU A 96 -9.15 10.84 3.22
CA GLU A 96 -9.39 10.13 4.49
C GLU A 96 -8.08 9.88 5.24
N VAL A 97 -7.01 9.48 4.53
CA VAL A 97 -5.69 9.32 5.15
C VAL A 97 -5.15 10.65 5.70
N GLU A 98 -5.28 11.75 4.95
CA GLU A 98 -4.87 13.08 5.45
C GLU A 98 -5.65 13.48 6.72
N GLU A 99 -6.96 13.21 6.77
CA GLU A 99 -7.81 13.49 7.94
C GLU A 99 -7.47 12.62 9.15
N MET A 100 -6.93 11.42 8.97
CA MET A 100 -6.52 10.52 10.06
C MET A 100 -5.26 10.98 10.80
N PHE A 101 -4.38 11.76 10.15
CA PHE A 101 -3.07 12.15 10.70
C PHE A 101 -2.94 13.66 10.97
N ASN A 102 -4.03 14.41 10.80
CA ASN A 102 -4.08 15.87 10.99
C ASN A 102 -4.81 16.24 12.29
#